data_AF-A0A536VIN1-F1
#
_entry.id   AF-A0A536VIN1-F1
#
_cell.length_a   1.000
_cell.length_b   1.000
_cell.length_c   1.000
_cell.angle_alpha   90.00
_cell.angle_beta   90.00
_cell.angle_gamma   90.00
#
_symmetry.space_group_name_H-M   'P 1'
#
loop_
_entity.id
_entity.type
_entity.pdbx_description
1 polymer ?
#
loop_
_entity_poly.entity_id
_entity_poly.type
_entity_poly.pdbx_seq_one_letter_code
_entity_poly.pdbx_strand_id
1 'polypeptide(L)' 'MADKVTAERRKDTAPLAPDEWIKRIRRLIAEGKNDDAAKELIAFRREYKERTETLLPADLRAFRP' A
#
# COMPACT_ATOMS: atom_id res chain seq x y z
N MET A 1 -12.78 24.06 7.50
CA MET A 1 -11.73 23.86 6.47
C MET A 1 -11.59 22.37 6.27
N ALA A 2 -12.41 21.82 5.37
CA ALA A 2 -12.17 20.52 4.78
C ALA A 2 -10.99 20.65 3.79
N ASP A 3 -10.64 19.55 3.12
CA ASP A 3 -9.79 19.54 1.93
C ASP A 3 -8.26 19.56 2.18
N LYS A 4 -7.73 18.42 2.65
CA LYS A 4 -6.36 17.99 2.30
C LYS A 4 -6.44 16.86 1.26
N VAL A 5 -7.05 17.18 0.12
CA VAL A 5 -6.78 16.47 -1.13
C VAL A 5 -5.88 17.40 -1.92
N THR A 6 -4.58 17.10 -1.97
CA THR A 6 -3.63 17.48 -3.05
C THR A 6 -2.22 17.13 -2.60
N ALA A 7 -1.82 15.90 -2.88
CA ALA A 7 -0.42 15.57 -3.11
C ALA A 7 -0.31 14.88 -4.47
N GLU A 8 -0.82 15.55 -5.51
CA GLU A 8 -0.47 15.23 -6.88
C GLU A 8 0.71 16.12 -7.27
N ARG A 9 1.89 15.53 -7.48
CA ARG A 9 2.58 15.47 -8.78
C ARG A 9 4.11 15.30 -8.61
N ARG A 10 4.63 14.30 -9.34
CA ARG A 10 6.02 14.08 -9.79
C ARG A 10 6.98 13.35 -8.86
N LYS A 11 7.27 12.11 -9.24
CA LYS A 11 8.58 11.43 -9.33
C LYS A 11 8.28 10.07 -9.96
N ASP A 12 8.34 9.94 -11.28
CA ASP A 12 9.59 9.71 -12.01
C ASP A 12 10.47 8.70 -11.27
N THR A 13 10.32 7.44 -11.67
CA THR A 13 11.35 6.38 -11.58
C THR A 13 12.09 6.22 -10.25
N ALA A 14 11.40 6.47 -9.13
CA ALA A 14 11.88 6.07 -7.80
C ALA A 14 11.19 4.75 -7.42
N PRO A 15 11.91 3.79 -6.80
CA PRO A 15 11.27 2.58 -6.28
C PRO A 15 10.07 2.99 -5.42
N LEU A 16 8.89 2.44 -5.69
CA LEU A 16 7.65 2.84 -5.02
C LEU A 16 7.89 2.84 -3.51
N ALA A 17 7.78 4.02 -2.90
CA ALA A 17 7.91 4.18 -1.47
C ALA A 17 6.89 3.28 -0.76
N PRO A 18 7.20 2.78 0.45
CA PRO A 18 6.30 1.86 1.13
C PRO A 18 4.91 2.46 1.39
N ASP A 19 4.82 3.77 1.58
CA ASP A 19 3.56 4.52 1.72
C ASP A 19 2.66 4.39 0.48
N GLU A 20 3.24 4.39 -0.72
CA GLU A 20 2.50 4.26 -1.98
C GLU A 20 1.99 2.84 -2.20
N TRP A 21 2.78 1.83 -1.84
CA TRP A 21 2.31 0.44 -1.83
C TRP A 21 1.11 0.27 -0.90
N ILE A 22 1.19 0.83 0.31
CA ILE A 22 0.11 0.77 1.30
C ILE A 22 -1.17 1.42 0.77
N LYS A 23 -1.07 2.62 0.17
CA LYS A 23 -2.21 3.28 -0.47
C LYS A 23 -2.81 2.43 -1.59
N ARG A 24 -1.98 1.83 -2.43
CA ARG A 24 -2.43 0.98 -3.53
C ARG A 24 -3.17 -0.25 -3.03
N ILE A 25 -2.60 -0.97 -2.05
CA ILE A 25 -3.23 -2.15 -1.45
C ILE A 25 -4.56 -1.77 -0.81
N ARG A 26 -4.62 -0.69 -0.03
CA ARG A 26 -5.88 -0.20 0.55
C ARG A 26 -6.94 0.13 -0.50
N ARG A 27 -6.53 0.76 -1.60
CA ARG A 27 -7.43 1.08 -2.71
C ARG A 27 -7.99 -0.18 -3.36
N LEU A 28 -7.15 -1.19 -3.59
CA LEU A 28 -7.57 -2.48 -4.15
C LEU A 28 -8.59 -3.18 -3.23
N ILE A 29 -8.37 -3.17 -1.92
CA ILE A 29 -9.34 -3.71 -0.94
C ILE A 29 -10.66 -2.93 -1.00
N ALA A 30 -10.61 -1.60 -1.03
CA ALA A 30 -11.80 -0.75 -1.11
C ALA A 30 -12.56 -0.94 -2.44
N GLU A 31 -11.86 -1.28 -3.52
CA GLU A 31 -12.46 -1.64 -4.82
C GLU A 31 -13.01 -3.08 -4.86
N GLY A 32 -12.84 -3.87 -3.79
CA GLY A 32 -13.22 -5.29 -3.74
C GLY A 32 -12.26 -6.21 -4.51
N LYS A 33 -11.13 -5.69 -4.99
CA LYS A 33 -10.07 -6.43 -5.69
C LYS A 33 -9.13 -7.10 -4.69
N ASN A 34 -9.69 -7.98 -3.86
CA ASN A 34 -8.95 -8.66 -2.78
C ASN A 34 -7.79 -9.51 -3.31
N ASP A 35 -7.96 -10.12 -4.50
CA ASP A 35 -6.94 -10.96 -5.13
C ASP A 35 -5.71 -10.16 -5.59
N ASP A 36 -5.93 -8.99 -6.22
CA ASP A 36 -4.86 -8.05 -6.56
C ASP A 36 -4.23 -7.44 -5.31
N ALA A 37 -5.04 -7.08 -4.31
CA ALA A 37 -4.53 -6.59 -3.03
C ALA A 37 -3.61 -7.60 -2.36
N ALA A 38 -3.96 -8.89 -2.38
CA ALA A 38 -3.13 -9.96 -1.85
C ALA A 38 -1.80 -10.10 -2.60
N LYS A 39 -1.81 -10.01 -3.94
CA LYS A 39 -0.59 -10.07 -4.76
C LYS A 39 0.35 -8.91 -4.44
N GLU A 40 -0.18 -7.69 -4.37
CA GLU A 40 0.62 -6.51 -4.00
C GLU A 40 1.09 -6.60 -2.54
N LEU A 41 0.28 -7.14 -1.62
CA LEU A 41 0.69 -7.35 -0.23
C LEU A 41 1.83 -8.36 -0.12
N ILE A 42 1.79 -9.46 -0.87
CA ILE A 42 2.86 -10.47 -0.89
C ILE A 42 4.14 -9.89 -1.50
N ALA A 43 4.03 -9.16 -2.61
CA ALA A 43 5.17 -8.51 -3.24
C ALA A 43 5.79 -7.44 -2.32
N PHE A 44 4.97 -6.66 -1.62
CA PHE A 44 5.42 -5.72 -0.59
C PHE A 44 6.18 -6.44 0.52
N ARG A 45 5.61 -7.51 1.05
CA ARG A 45 6.24 -8.33 2.11
C ARG A 45 7.58 -8.91 1.65
N ARG A 46 7.71 -9.26 0.36
CA ARG A 46 8.94 -9.81 -0.20
C ARG A 46 10.03 -8.75 -0.34
N GLU A 47 9.66 -7.56 -0.83
CA GLU A 47 10.57 -6.43 -1.01
C GLU A 47 11.03 -5.84 0.34
N TYR A 48 10.10 -5.70 1.28
CA TYR A 48 10.34 -5.07 2.57
C TYR A 48 10.40 -6.07 3.72
N LYS A 49 10.81 -7.32 3.52
CA LYS A 49 10.74 -8.43 4.52
C LYS A 49 11.03 -8.01 5.97
N GLU A 50 12.15 -7.35 6.22
CA GLU A 50 12.56 -6.91 7.57
C GLU A 50 11.79 -5.69 8.08
N ARG A 51 11.30 -4.83 7.19
CA ARG A 51 10.59 -3.59 7.53
C ARG A 51 9.09 -3.71 7.40
N THR A 52 8.58 -4.83 6.90
CA THR A 52 7.16 -5.09 6.69
C THR A 52 6.40 -4.90 7.99
N GLU A 53 6.95 -5.39 9.08
CA GLU A 53 6.31 -5.29 10.38
C GLU A 53 6.21 -3.86 10.92
N THR A 54 7.08 -2.97 10.47
CA THR A 54 7.09 -1.55 10.87
C THR A 54 6.34 -0.69 9.87
N LEU A 55 6.34 -1.07 8.59
CA LEU A 55 5.76 -0.30 7.49
C LEU A 55 4.30 -0.65 7.24
N LEU A 56 3.90 -1.91 7.40
CA LEU A 56 2.54 -2.34 7.12
C LEU A 56 1.60 -1.90 8.27
N PRO A 57 0.57 -1.08 8.01
CA PRO A 57 -0.39 -0.70 9.04
C PRO A 57 -1.20 -1.91 9.50
N ALA A 58 -1.69 -1.86 10.75
CA ALA A 58 -2.44 -2.96 11.37
C ALA A 58 -3.64 -3.44 10.54
N ASP A 59 -4.33 -2.51 9.89
CA ASP A 59 -5.43 -2.73 8.94
C ASP A 59 -5.02 -3.69 7.78
N LEU A 60 -3.86 -3.46 7.16
CA LEU A 60 -3.32 -4.33 6.12
C LEU A 60 -2.68 -5.61 6.65
N ARG A 61 -2.24 -5.63 7.92
CA ARG A 61 -1.74 -6.86 8.58
C ARG A 61 -2.88 -7.82 8.91
N ALA A 62 -4.03 -7.27 9.31
CA ALA A 62 -5.24 -8.02 9.60
C ALA A 62 -5.99 -8.44 8.34
N PHE A 63 -5.75 -7.78 7.21
CA PHE A 63 -6.28 -8.17 5.92
C PHE A 63 -5.82 -9.59 5.55
N ARG A 64 -6.78 -10.52 5.56
CA ARG A 64 -6.65 -11.85 4.99
C ARG A 64 -7.53 -11.87 3.74
N PRO A 65 -6.97 -12.16 2.56
CA PRO A 65 -7.75 -12.34 1.35
C PRO A 65 -8.68 -13.56 1.44
#